data_AF-B5DEE2-F1
#
_entry.id   AF-B5DEE2-F1
#
_cell.length_a   1.000
_cell.length_b   1.000
_cell.length_c   1.000
_cell.angle_alpha   90.00
_cell.angle_beta   90.00
_cell.angle_gamma   90.00
#
_symmetry.space_group_name_H-M   'P 1'
#
loop_
_entity.id
_entity.type
_entity.pdbx_description
1 polymer ?
#
loop_
_entity_poly.entity_id
_entity_poly.type
_entity_poly.pdbx_seq_one_letter_code
_entity_poly.pdbx_strand_id
1 'polypeptide(L)'
;ACASFNLGGLFEAVNEVYKILIPIYEASRDYKKLAVVHGKLQEVFSKITNQRMFGTYFRVGFYGSKFGDLDEQEFVYKEPSITKLAEISHRLEEFYTERFGEGTVQVVKDSNHVDKSKLDPNKAYIQITYVEPFFDTYELKDRVTYFDKNYNLRTFLFCTPFTLDGRAHGELHEQYKRKTVLTTSHAFPYIKTRINVLDREEVVLIPVEVAIEDMQKKTQELAFATHQDPADAKMLQMVLQGCVGTTVNQGPLEVAQVFLSEIPEDPRLYRLHNKLRLCFRDFTKRCEDALKKNKTLIGPDQREYHRELERNYQRLREALAPLTSRRIPQLYNDLLPHTTARDSLNRSSRIDV
;
A
#
# COMPACT_ATOMS: atom_id res chain seq x y z
N ALA A 1 20.05 -9.63 24.84
CA ALA A 1 18.73 -9.29 24.27
C ALA A 1 18.44 -7.78 24.34
N CYS A 2 18.16 -7.20 25.51
CA CYS A 2 17.78 -5.76 25.62
C CYS A 2 18.74 -4.80 24.93
N ALA A 3 20.06 -4.96 25.13
CA ALA A 3 21.06 -4.10 24.49
C ALA A 3 21.00 -4.17 22.95
N SER A 4 20.82 -5.38 22.40
CA SER A 4 20.71 -5.60 20.95
C SER A 4 19.42 -5.00 20.37
N PHE A 5 18.28 -5.14 21.06
CA PHE A 5 17.02 -4.51 20.63
C PHE A 5 17.10 -2.98 20.69
N ASN A 6 17.75 -2.43 21.71
CA ASN A 6 17.99 -0.99 21.82
C ASN A 6 18.87 -0.48 20.67
N LEU A 7 19.98 -1.17 20.36
CA LEU A 7 20.84 -0.83 19.20
C LEU A 7 20.10 -0.93 17.87
N GLY A 8 19.19 -1.90 17.73
CA GLY A 8 18.35 -2.07 16.55
C GLY A 8 17.16 -1.12 16.46
N GLY A 9 16.97 -0.20 17.41
CA GLY A 9 15.81 0.71 17.44
C GLY A 9 14.46 0.03 17.75
N LEU A 10 14.49 -1.22 18.21
CA LEU A 10 13.33 -2.04 18.58
C LEU A 10 12.98 -1.86 20.06
N PHE A 11 12.68 -0.61 20.42
CA PHE A 11 12.49 -0.15 21.79
C PHE A 11 11.34 -0.86 22.51
N GLU A 12 10.25 -1.14 21.81
CA GLU A 12 9.08 -1.87 22.31
C GLU A 12 9.47 -3.31 22.72
N ALA A 13 10.32 -3.96 21.94
CA ALA A 13 10.80 -5.31 22.26
C ALA A 13 11.71 -5.35 23.49
N VAL A 14 12.37 -4.23 23.85
CA VAL A 14 13.14 -4.14 25.10
C VAL A 14 12.23 -4.31 26.32
N ASN A 15 11.02 -3.71 26.28
CA ASN A 15 10.03 -3.85 27.32
C ASN A 15 9.57 -5.30 27.48
N GLU A 16 9.28 -5.99 26.36
CA GLU A 16 8.86 -7.39 26.39
C GLU A 16 9.90 -8.31 27.03
N VAL A 17 11.19 -8.06 26.81
CA VAL A 17 12.25 -8.80 27.50
C VAL A 17 12.28 -8.50 29.00
N TYR A 18 12.13 -7.23 29.40
CA TYR A 18 12.14 -6.87 30.81
C TYR A 18 10.92 -7.37 31.58
N LYS A 19 9.74 -7.51 30.94
CA LYS A 19 8.56 -8.13 31.56
C LYS A 19 8.83 -9.54 32.10
N ILE A 20 9.80 -10.26 31.54
CA ILE A 20 10.21 -11.59 32.01
C ILE A 20 11.13 -11.47 33.23
N LEU A 21 12.00 -10.45 33.28
CA LEU A 21 12.99 -10.26 34.34
C LEU A 21 12.42 -9.60 35.60
N ILE A 22 11.47 -8.67 35.45
CA ILE A 22 10.90 -7.91 36.56
C ILE A 22 10.34 -8.84 37.66
N PRO A 23 9.49 -9.85 37.36
CA PRO A 23 8.96 -10.74 38.38
C PRO A 23 10.04 -11.51 39.17
N ILE A 24 11.17 -11.82 38.53
CA ILE A 24 12.30 -12.52 39.18
C ILE A 24 12.99 -11.60 40.19
N TYR A 25 13.18 -10.33 39.85
CA TYR A 25 13.76 -9.36 40.78
C TYR A 25 12.80 -8.97 41.90
N GLU A 26 11.50 -8.91 41.63
CA GLU A 26 10.46 -8.70 42.65
C GLU A 26 10.44 -9.86 43.65
N ALA A 27 10.42 -11.10 43.17
CA ALA A 27 10.43 -12.29 44.02
C ALA A 27 11.67 -12.38 44.92
N SER A 28 12.83 -11.94 44.40
CA SER A 28 14.08 -11.91 45.17
C SER A 28 14.28 -10.63 45.99
N ARG A 29 13.35 -9.65 45.91
CA ARG A 29 13.44 -8.33 46.56
C ARG A 29 14.71 -7.58 46.19
N ASP A 30 15.22 -7.76 44.97
CA ASP A 30 16.41 -7.06 44.45
C ASP A 30 16.03 -5.67 43.92
N TYR A 31 15.72 -4.75 44.85
CA TYR A 31 15.26 -3.40 44.53
C TYR A 31 16.30 -2.57 43.77
N LYS A 32 17.61 -2.86 43.96
CA LYS A 32 18.68 -2.18 43.22
C LYS A 32 18.61 -2.52 41.74
N LYS A 33 18.44 -3.81 41.38
CA LYS A 33 18.26 -4.20 39.98
C LYS A 33 16.94 -3.72 39.40
N LEU A 34 15.85 -3.72 40.18
CA LEU A 34 14.58 -3.13 39.74
C LEU A 34 14.74 -1.65 39.37
N ALA A 35 15.39 -0.85 40.21
CA ALA A 35 15.65 0.56 39.91
C ALA A 35 16.44 0.74 38.60
N VAL A 36 17.46 -0.09 38.37
CA VAL A 36 18.23 -0.07 37.10
C VAL A 36 17.37 -0.45 35.90
N VAL A 37 16.53 -1.49 36.01
CA VAL A 37 15.63 -1.92 34.92
C VAL A 37 14.64 -0.81 34.58
N HIS A 38 13.98 -0.23 35.58
CA HIS A 38 13.01 0.85 35.35
C HIS A 38 13.67 2.12 34.80
N GLY A 39 14.88 2.47 35.25
CA GLY A 39 15.65 3.56 34.65
C GLY A 39 15.96 3.34 33.16
N LYS A 40 16.32 2.11 32.78
CA LYS A 40 16.52 1.74 31.35
C LYS A 40 15.21 1.77 30.56
N LEU A 41 14.10 1.32 31.14
CA LEU A 41 12.80 1.39 30.48
C LEU A 41 12.37 2.83 30.23
N GLN A 42 12.58 3.73 31.21
CA GLN A 42 12.33 5.15 31.05
C GLN A 42 13.13 5.74 29.86
N GLU A 43 14.43 5.42 29.77
CA GLU A 43 15.30 5.88 28.68
C GLU A 43 14.86 5.34 27.31
N VAL A 44 14.36 4.10 27.26
CA VAL A 44 13.94 3.48 26.00
C VAL A 44 12.57 4.01 25.56
N PHE A 45 11.62 4.19 26.46
CA PHE A 45 10.31 4.74 26.14
C PHE A 45 10.37 6.19 25.67
N SER A 46 11.28 6.99 26.21
CA SER A 46 11.49 8.36 25.72
C SER A 46 12.05 8.42 24.30
N LYS A 47 12.62 7.32 23.77
CA LYS A 47 13.09 7.23 22.38
C LYS A 47 12.02 6.78 21.39
N ILE A 48 10.91 6.17 21.86
CA ILE A 48 9.83 5.68 20.97
C ILE A 48 9.15 6.85 20.24
N THR A 49 9.07 8.01 20.87
CA THR A 49 8.45 9.22 20.31
C THR A 49 9.26 9.83 19.16
N ASN A 50 10.50 9.40 18.95
CA ASN A 50 11.33 9.88 17.85
C ASN A 50 10.99 9.16 16.55
N GLN A 51 11.15 9.87 15.43
CA GLN A 51 10.98 9.29 14.11
C GLN A 51 12.05 8.20 13.89
N ARG A 52 11.58 6.99 13.60
CA ARG A 52 12.43 5.81 13.32
C ARG A 52 12.19 5.37 11.89
N MET A 53 13.22 4.80 11.29
CA MET A 53 13.12 4.19 9.97
C MET A 53 13.43 2.71 10.12
N PHE A 54 12.46 1.87 9.79
CA PHE A 54 12.66 0.42 9.73
C PHE A 54 13.22 0.00 8.37
N GLY A 55 13.54 -1.28 8.23
CA GLY A 55 14.16 -1.82 7.01
C GLY A 55 13.27 -1.70 5.79
N THR A 56 13.90 -1.69 4.61
CA THR A 56 13.22 -1.82 3.32
C THR A 56 13.24 -3.28 2.86
N TYR A 57 12.24 -3.70 2.09
CA TYR A 57 12.08 -5.10 1.71
C TYR A 57 12.09 -5.29 0.20
N PHE A 58 12.76 -6.35 -0.25
CA PHE A 58 12.86 -6.71 -1.67
C PHE A 58 12.64 -8.21 -1.84
N ARG A 59 11.78 -8.60 -2.78
CA ARG A 59 11.78 -9.96 -3.31
C ARG A 59 12.98 -10.12 -4.23
N VAL A 60 13.77 -11.17 -4.02
CA VAL A 60 14.92 -11.54 -4.84
C VAL A 60 14.75 -12.99 -5.28
N GLY A 61 14.62 -13.20 -6.58
CA GLY A 61 14.58 -14.52 -7.23
C GLY A 61 15.86 -14.79 -8.02
N PHE A 62 16.32 -16.03 -7.99
CA PHE A 62 17.52 -16.48 -8.69
C PHE A 62 17.15 -17.52 -9.75
N TYR A 63 17.61 -17.35 -10.98
CA TYR A 63 17.26 -18.25 -12.09
C TYR A 63 18.48 -18.54 -12.97
N GLY A 64 18.72 -19.81 -13.25
CA GLY A 64 19.84 -20.29 -14.05
C GLY A 64 20.72 -21.27 -13.28
N SER A 65 21.18 -22.31 -13.97
CA SER A 65 21.88 -23.45 -13.36
C SER A 65 23.17 -23.08 -12.62
N LYS A 66 23.79 -21.94 -12.96
CA LYS A 66 24.97 -21.39 -12.26
C LYS A 66 24.72 -21.08 -10.78
N PHE A 67 23.47 -20.87 -10.39
CA PHE A 67 23.10 -20.63 -8.99
C PHE A 67 23.07 -21.90 -8.12
N GLY A 68 23.13 -23.10 -8.72
CA GLY A 68 23.05 -24.36 -8.00
C GLY A 68 21.76 -24.45 -7.17
N ASP A 69 21.88 -24.71 -5.88
CA ASP A 69 20.72 -24.81 -4.96
C ASP A 69 19.87 -23.53 -4.86
N LEU A 70 20.39 -22.38 -5.31
CA LEU A 70 19.62 -21.13 -5.36
C LEU A 70 18.75 -21.03 -6.62
N ASP A 71 18.96 -21.86 -7.64
CA ASP A 71 18.15 -21.83 -8.86
C ASP A 71 16.67 -22.04 -8.53
N GLU A 72 15.82 -21.15 -9.05
CA GLU A 72 14.37 -21.06 -8.83
C GLU A 72 13.96 -20.78 -7.36
N GLN A 73 14.91 -20.37 -6.52
CA GLN A 73 14.61 -19.95 -5.14
C GLN A 73 14.30 -18.46 -5.07
N GLU A 74 13.25 -18.13 -4.31
CA GLU A 74 12.85 -16.76 -4.01
C GLU A 74 12.92 -16.46 -2.51
N PHE A 75 13.37 -15.25 -2.21
CA PHE A 75 13.53 -14.76 -0.85
C PHE A 75 12.96 -13.37 -0.73
N VAL A 76 12.47 -13.01 0.45
CA VAL A 76 12.35 -11.60 0.85
C VAL A 76 13.64 -11.23 1.58
N TYR A 77 14.28 -10.16 1.13
CA TYR A 77 15.46 -9.53 1.72
C TYR A 77 15.01 -8.34 2.55
N LYS A 78 15.53 -8.22 3.78
CA LYS A 78 15.44 -7.05 4.62
C LYS A 78 16.75 -6.27 4.53
N GLU A 79 16.69 -5.11 3.92
CA GLU A 79 17.79 -4.17 3.79
C GLU A 79 17.73 -3.09 4.89
N PRO A 80 18.83 -2.33 5.10
CA PRO A 80 18.79 -1.11 5.89
C PRO A 80 17.66 -0.16 5.46
N SER A 81 17.34 0.79 6.35
CA SER A 81 16.34 1.81 6.05
C SER A 81 16.77 2.66 4.84
N ILE A 82 15.84 2.94 3.92
CA ILE A 82 16.00 3.84 2.76
C ILE A 82 16.85 3.25 1.61
N THR A 83 17.29 1.98 1.70
CA THR A 83 17.94 1.31 0.57
C THR A 83 17.03 1.32 -0.66
N LYS A 84 17.58 1.75 -1.80
CA LYS A 84 16.82 1.86 -3.07
C LYS A 84 17.00 0.61 -3.92
N LEU A 85 16.05 0.35 -4.81
CA LEU A 85 16.11 -0.79 -5.75
C LEU A 85 17.43 -0.82 -6.54
N ALA A 86 17.89 0.33 -7.02
CA ALA A 86 19.15 0.43 -7.76
C ALA A 86 20.37 0.02 -6.92
N GLU A 87 20.37 0.31 -5.63
CA GLU A 87 21.48 0.02 -4.72
C GLU A 87 21.61 -1.48 -4.46
N ILE A 88 20.52 -2.16 -4.08
CA ILE A 88 20.53 -3.62 -3.92
C ILE A 88 20.77 -4.32 -5.26
N SER A 89 20.22 -3.80 -6.36
CA SER A 89 20.43 -4.35 -7.70
C SER A 89 21.90 -4.34 -8.09
N HIS A 90 22.56 -3.19 -7.94
CA HIS A 90 23.98 -3.07 -8.24
C HIS A 90 24.84 -3.97 -7.34
N ARG A 91 24.56 -3.97 -6.02
CA ARG A 91 25.30 -4.79 -5.05
C ARG A 91 25.20 -6.29 -5.34
N LEU A 92 24.02 -6.79 -5.71
CA LEU A 92 23.84 -8.21 -6.05
C LEU A 92 24.45 -8.54 -7.41
N GLU A 93 24.27 -7.67 -8.41
CA GLU A 93 24.87 -7.84 -9.73
C GLU A 93 26.39 -7.90 -9.66
N GLU A 94 27.03 -6.98 -8.94
CA GLU A 94 28.48 -6.94 -8.74
C GLU A 94 28.98 -8.21 -8.02
N PHE A 95 28.37 -8.57 -6.89
CA PHE A 95 28.74 -9.75 -6.11
C PHE A 95 28.70 -11.05 -6.93
N TYR A 96 27.65 -11.25 -7.74
CA TYR A 96 27.54 -12.47 -8.56
C TYR A 96 28.38 -12.38 -9.84
N THR A 97 28.67 -11.18 -10.35
CA THR A 97 29.58 -10.99 -11.49
C THR A 97 31.01 -11.35 -11.10
N GLU A 98 31.47 -10.93 -9.92
CA GLU A 98 32.78 -11.35 -9.39
C GLU A 98 32.88 -12.88 -9.27
N ARG A 99 31.77 -13.55 -8.95
CA ARG A 99 31.73 -15.01 -8.78
C ARG A 99 31.64 -15.79 -10.09
N PHE A 100 30.90 -15.29 -11.07
CA PHE A 100 30.57 -16.05 -12.29
C PHE A 100 31.26 -15.54 -13.55
N GLY A 101 31.90 -14.37 -13.50
CA GLY A 101 32.57 -13.71 -14.62
C GLY A 101 31.70 -12.66 -15.32
N GLU A 102 32.37 -11.69 -15.95
CA GLU A 102 31.72 -10.61 -16.70
C GLU A 102 30.78 -11.13 -17.79
N GLY A 103 29.67 -10.41 -18.00
CA GLY A 103 28.66 -10.74 -19.01
C GLY A 103 27.77 -11.96 -18.69
N THR A 104 28.02 -12.64 -17.56
CA THR A 104 27.28 -13.85 -17.16
C THR A 104 26.00 -13.53 -16.39
N VAL A 105 26.02 -12.49 -15.55
CA VAL A 105 24.89 -12.11 -14.70
C VAL A 105 24.00 -11.09 -15.41
N GLN A 106 22.69 -11.22 -15.26
CA GLN A 106 21.72 -10.29 -15.80
C GLN A 106 20.60 -10.00 -14.79
N VAL A 107 20.34 -8.72 -14.53
CA VAL A 107 19.20 -8.32 -13.69
C VAL A 107 17.92 -8.26 -14.53
N VAL A 108 16.91 -9.01 -14.11
CA VAL A 108 15.55 -8.96 -14.67
C VAL A 108 14.83 -7.77 -14.05
N LYS A 109 14.45 -6.81 -14.89
CA LYS A 109 13.86 -5.53 -14.46
C LYS A 109 12.34 -5.59 -14.28
N ASP A 110 11.67 -6.44 -15.03
CA ASP A 110 10.24 -6.65 -14.85
C ASP A 110 9.97 -7.54 -13.64
N SER A 111 8.76 -7.44 -13.07
CA SER A 111 8.36 -8.20 -11.88
C SER A 111 7.51 -9.42 -12.21
N ASN A 112 7.32 -9.77 -13.49
CA ASN A 112 6.49 -10.91 -13.90
C ASN A 112 7.10 -12.24 -13.45
N HIS A 113 6.32 -13.31 -13.56
CA HIS A 113 6.86 -14.65 -13.42
C HIS A 113 7.92 -14.92 -14.49
N VAL A 114 9.09 -15.40 -14.06
CA VAL A 114 10.21 -15.68 -14.94
C VAL A 114 10.06 -17.08 -15.53
N ASP A 115 9.80 -17.12 -16.84
CA ASP A 115 9.74 -18.36 -17.60
C ASP A 115 11.14 -18.80 -18.00
N LYS A 116 11.68 -19.78 -17.26
CA LYS A 116 13.04 -20.31 -17.43
C LYS A 116 13.31 -20.85 -18.84
N SER A 117 12.27 -21.31 -19.55
CA SER A 117 12.42 -21.84 -20.92
C SER A 117 12.83 -20.77 -21.94
N LYS A 118 12.62 -19.49 -21.61
CA LYS A 118 12.95 -18.33 -22.45
C LYS A 118 14.30 -17.69 -22.07
N LEU A 119 14.97 -18.21 -21.04
CA LEU A 119 16.25 -17.68 -20.57
C LEU A 119 17.42 -18.35 -21.29
N ASP A 120 18.52 -17.62 -21.43
CA ASP A 120 19.79 -18.19 -21.91
C ASP A 120 20.34 -19.14 -20.84
N PRO A 121 20.51 -20.45 -21.13
CA PRO A 121 21.01 -21.43 -20.16
C PRO A 121 22.44 -21.14 -19.66
N ASN A 122 23.21 -20.31 -20.37
CA ASN A 122 24.57 -19.94 -20.01
C ASN A 122 24.63 -18.71 -19.09
N LYS A 123 23.50 -18.07 -18.79
CA LYS A 123 23.43 -16.87 -17.96
C LYS A 123 22.82 -17.14 -16.59
N ALA A 124 23.07 -16.21 -15.68
CA ALA A 124 22.55 -16.19 -14.33
C ALA A 124 21.65 -14.96 -14.15
N TYR A 125 20.34 -15.17 -13.99
CA TYR A 125 19.36 -14.11 -13.88
C TYR A 125 18.97 -13.85 -12.43
N ILE A 126 19.00 -12.57 -12.03
CA ILE A 126 18.52 -12.13 -10.71
C ILE A 126 17.33 -11.21 -10.92
N GLN A 127 16.18 -11.57 -10.37
CA GLN A 127 15.00 -10.71 -10.41
C GLN A 127 14.82 -10.03 -9.05
N ILE A 128 14.75 -8.71 -9.04
CA ILE A 128 14.64 -7.92 -7.81
C ILE A 128 13.40 -7.04 -7.91
N THR A 129 12.52 -7.13 -6.92
CA THR A 129 11.27 -6.35 -6.87
C THR A 129 11.10 -5.76 -5.49
N TYR A 130 10.83 -4.47 -5.40
CA TYR A 130 10.44 -3.84 -4.14
C TYR A 130 9.13 -4.43 -3.63
N VAL A 131 9.06 -4.75 -2.34
CA VAL A 131 7.85 -5.25 -1.69
C VAL A 131 7.55 -4.45 -0.43
N GLU A 132 6.27 -4.29 -0.11
CA GLU A 132 5.81 -3.63 1.11
C GLU A 132 5.21 -4.68 2.06
N PRO A 133 5.35 -4.51 3.39
CA PRO A 133 4.59 -5.34 4.33
C PRO A 133 3.10 -5.29 4.02
N PHE A 134 2.46 -6.45 3.96
CA PHE A 134 1.04 -6.58 3.65
C PHE A 134 0.28 -7.05 4.89
N PHE A 135 -0.87 -6.41 5.14
CA PHE A 135 -1.76 -6.73 6.24
C PHE A 135 -3.18 -6.80 5.73
N ASP A 136 -3.92 -7.82 6.16
CA ASP A 136 -5.35 -7.86 5.89
C ASP A 136 -6.12 -6.89 6.81
N THR A 137 -7.43 -6.76 6.56
CA THR A 137 -8.29 -5.86 7.34
C THR A 137 -8.45 -6.26 8.80
N TYR A 138 -8.20 -7.53 9.15
CA TYR A 138 -8.27 -8.01 10.53
C TYR A 138 -6.99 -7.63 11.27
N GLU A 139 -5.81 -7.91 10.70
CA GLU A 139 -4.50 -7.53 11.25
C GLU A 139 -4.37 -6.02 11.46
N LEU A 140 -4.90 -5.20 10.54
CA LEU A 140 -4.85 -3.75 10.66
C LEU A 140 -5.61 -3.19 11.88
N LYS A 141 -6.48 -3.97 12.52
CA LYS A 141 -7.14 -3.58 13.77
C LYS A 141 -6.17 -3.59 14.95
N ASP A 142 -5.26 -4.57 14.98
CA ASP A 142 -4.29 -4.75 16.06
C ASP A 142 -2.98 -4.00 15.77
N ARG A 143 -2.61 -3.85 14.49
CA ARG A 143 -1.40 -3.14 14.06
C ARG A 143 -1.62 -1.64 13.95
N VAL A 144 -1.75 -0.99 15.10
CA VAL A 144 -2.08 0.43 15.20
C VAL A 144 -0.84 1.31 14.99
N THR A 145 0.27 0.98 15.64
CA THR A 145 1.46 1.84 15.66
C THR A 145 2.39 1.60 14.48
N TYR A 146 3.31 2.53 14.25
CA TYR A 146 4.37 2.36 13.26
C TYR A 146 5.26 1.14 13.56
N PHE A 147 5.50 0.82 14.84
CA PHE A 147 6.24 -0.39 15.22
C PHE A 147 5.46 -1.67 14.89
N ASP A 148 4.15 -1.71 15.18
CA ASP A 148 3.33 -2.90 14.91
C ASP A 148 3.27 -3.22 13.42
N LYS A 149 3.35 -2.20 12.56
CA LYS A 149 3.41 -2.36 11.10
C LYS A 149 4.80 -2.70 10.56
N ASN A 150 5.81 -2.82 11.43
CA ASN A 150 7.20 -3.10 11.06
C ASN A 150 7.84 -4.24 11.88
N TYR A 151 7.08 -4.88 12.76
CA TYR A 151 7.53 -5.96 13.62
C TYR A 151 6.65 -7.21 13.42
N ASN A 152 7.28 -8.38 13.46
CA ASN A 152 6.63 -9.66 13.20
C ASN A 152 5.91 -9.69 11.83
N LEU A 153 6.67 -9.36 10.77
CA LEU A 153 6.19 -9.27 9.39
C LEU A 153 6.43 -10.55 8.62
N ARG A 154 5.38 -11.15 8.06
CA ARG A 154 5.48 -12.42 7.32
C ARG A 154 4.99 -12.32 5.88
N THR A 155 4.18 -11.32 5.59
CA THR A 155 3.46 -11.15 4.32
C THR A 155 3.92 -9.87 3.64
N PHE A 156 4.17 -9.96 2.35
CA PHE A 156 4.72 -8.86 1.55
C PHE A 156 4.01 -8.74 0.21
N LEU A 157 3.65 -7.54 -0.20
CA LEU A 157 2.92 -7.25 -1.43
C LEU A 157 3.81 -6.52 -2.43
N PHE A 158 3.74 -6.93 -3.70
CA PHE A 158 4.11 -6.07 -4.83
C PHE A 158 3.01 -6.07 -5.88
N CYS A 159 3.06 -5.08 -6.76
CA CYS A 159 2.12 -4.93 -7.86
C CYS A 159 2.87 -4.98 -9.20
N THR A 160 2.30 -5.68 -10.16
CA THR A 160 2.79 -5.75 -11.54
C THR A 160 1.72 -5.20 -12.48
N PRO A 161 1.96 -4.05 -13.13
CA PRO A 161 1.04 -3.54 -14.14
C PRO A 161 1.17 -4.38 -15.42
N PHE A 162 0.05 -4.65 -16.08
CA PHE A 162 0.03 -5.34 -17.36
C PHE A 162 -1.21 -5.00 -18.18
N THR A 163 -1.17 -5.29 -19.46
CA THR A 163 -2.29 -5.23 -20.41
C THR A 163 -2.55 -6.61 -20.99
N LEU A 164 -3.74 -6.86 -21.55
CA LEU A 164 -4.08 -8.18 -22.09
C LEU A 164 -3.24 -8.60 -23.31
N ASP A 165 -2.62 -7.64 -24.00
CA ASP A 165 -1.67 -7.87 -25.09
C ASP A 165 -0.22 -8.14 -24.61
N GLY A 166 0.00 -8.14 -23.29
CA GLY A 166 1.28 -8.50 -22.67
C GLY A 166 2.26 -7.35 -22.41
N ARG A 167 1.89 -6.10 -22.73
CA ARG A 167 2.69 -4.93 -22.32
C ARG A 167 2.55 -4.66 -20.82
N ALA A 168 3.51 -3.96 -20.23
CA ALA A 168 3.41 -3.50 -18.84
C ALA A 168 2.42 -2.32 -18.70
N HIS A 169 2.42 -1.42 -19.69
CA HIS A 169 1.64 -0.18 -19.68
C HIS A 169 0.84 -0.02 -20.97
N GLY A 170 -0.40 0.43 -20.82
CA GLY A 170 -1.32 0.78 -21.91
C GLY A 170 -2.24 1.92 -21.52
N GLU A 171 -3.31 2.11 -22.30
CA GLU A 171 -4.33 3.11 -21.99
C GLU A 171 -5.10 2.75 -20.73
N LEU A 172 -5.77 3.74 -20.11
CA LEU A 172 -6.49 3.54 -18.83
C LEU A 172 -7.44 2.33 -18.87
N HIS A 173 -8.20 2.17 -19.94
CA HIS A 173 -9.17 1.08 -20.10
C HIS A 173 -8.53 -0.28 -20.44
N GLU A 174 -7.24 -0.31 -20.75
CA GLU A 174 -6.47 -1.54 -21.00
C GLU A 174 -5.61 -1.95 -19.80
N GLN A 175 -5.45 -1.06 -18.81
CA GLN A 175 -4.48 -1.23 -17.73
C GLN A 175 -5.00 -2.13 -16.61
N TYR A 176 -4.50 -3.36 -16.55
CA TYR A 176 -4.70 -4.27 -15.43
C TYR A 176 -3.55 -4.14 -14.42
N LYS A 177 -3.79 -4.64 -13.21
CA LYS A 177 -2.78 -4.72 -12.15
C LYS A 177 -2.87 -6.06 -11.45
N ARG A 178 -1.76 -6.78 -11.36
CA ARG A 178 -1.64 -8.01 -10.57
C ARG A 178 -1.04 -7.66 -9.22
N LYS A 179 -1.74 -8.00 -8.14
CA LYS A 179 -1.27 -7.90 -6.76
C LYS A 179 -0.77 -9.26 -6.33
N THR A 180 0.52 -9.36 -6.01
CA THR A 180 1.15 -10.62 -5.58
C THR A 180 1.53 -10.51 -4.11
N VAL A 181 0.90 -11.32 -3.27
CA VAL A 181 1.20 -11.44 -1.85
C VAL A 181 2.12 -12.64 -1.63
N LEU A 182 3.27 -12.39 -1.03
CA LEU A 182 4.29 -13.38 -0.70
C LEU A 182 4.27 -13.65 0.79
N THR A 183 4.25 -14.93 1.17
CA THR A 183 4.35 -15.35 2.57
C THR A 183 5.72 -15.99 2.82
N THR A 184 6.47 -15.45 3.77
CA THR A 184 7.79 -15.97 4.14
C THR A 184 7.70 -17.10 5.17
N SER A 185 8.73 -17.95 5.19
CA SER A 185 8.80 -19.07 6.15
C SER A 185 8.83 -18.62 7.61
N HIS A 186 9.44 -17.47 7.89
CA HIS A 186 9.59 -16.89 9.21
C HIS A 186 9.25 -15.39 9.13
N ALA A 187 8.94 -14.79 10.27
CA ALA A 187 8.65 -13.37 10.35
C ALA A 187 9.93 -12.53 10.52
N PHE A 188 9.95 -11.32 9.96
CA PHE A 188 10.95 -10.31 10.28
C PHE A 188 10.58 -9.54 11.56
N PRO A 189 11.56 -9.13 12.39
CA PRO A 189 12.99 -9.42 12.27
C PRO A 189 13.30 -10.90 12.57
N TYR A 190 14.32 -11.45 11.88
CA TYR A 190 14.78 -12.83 12.05
C TYR A 190 16.30 -12.87 12.20
N ILE A 191 16.85 -14.04 12.56
CA ILE A 191 18.31 -14.25 12.68
C ILE A 191 19.03 -14.10 11.33
N LYS A 192 18.31 -14.24 10.21
CA LYS A 192 18.79 -13.98 8.84
C LYS A 192 18.13 -12.74 8.27
N THR A 193 18.86 -12.01 7.43
CA THR A 193 18.36 -10.83 6.70
C THR A 193 17.60 -11.20 5.42
N ARG A 194 17.60 -12.47 5.02
CA ARG A 194 16.77 -12.99 3.94
C ARG A 194 16.02 -14.24 4.39
N ILE A 195 14.77 -14.37 3.97
CA ILE A 195 13.88 -15.46 4.36
C ILE A 195 13.19 -16.00 3.10
N ASN A 196 13.16 -17.33 2.94
CA ASN A 196 12.52 -17.98 1.80
C ASN A 196 11.03 -17.61 1.74
N VAL A 197 10.56 -17.34 0.53
CA VAL A 197 9.14 -17.33 0.19
C VAL A 197 8.64 -18.78 0.23
N LEU A 198 7.55 -19.04 0.97
CA LEU A 198 6.90 -20.35 1.01
C LEU A 198 5.67 -20.41 0.13
N ASP A 199 4.94 -19.31 0.05
CA ASP A 199 3.64 -19.27 -0.58
C ASP A 199 3.41 -17.93 -1.29
N ARG A 200 2.55 -17.98 -2.30
CA ARG A 200 2.23 -16.87 -3.18
C ARG A 200 0.75 -16.89 -3.52
N GLU A 201 0.10 -15.77 -3.30
CA GLU A 201 -1.27 -15.50 -3.74
C GLU A 201 -1.29 -14.35 -4.74
N GLU A 202 -2.13 -14.45 -5.78
CA GLU A 202 -2.25 -13.43 -6.80
C GLU A 202 -3.71 -13.01 -6.99
N VAL A 203 -3.94 -11.70 -7.00
CA VAL A 203 -5.23 -11.09 -7.31
C VAL A 203 -5.05 -10.15 -8.49
N VAL A 204 -5.82 -10.36 -9.55
CA VAL A 204 -5.85 -9.48 -10.72
C VAL A 204 -6.97 -8.46 -10.56
N LEU A 205 -6.61 -7.20 -10.71
CA LEU A 205 -7.55 -6.09 -10.76
C LEU A 205 -7.81 -5.69 -12.20
N ILE A 206 -9.09 -5.51 -12.53
CA ILE A 206 -9.51 -4.98 -13.82
C ILE A 206 -9.31 -3.45 -13.87
N PRO A 207 -9.31 -2.82 -15.06
CA PRO A 207 -9.01 -1.40 -15.23
C PRO A 207 -9.76 -0.43 -14.31
N VAL A 208 -11.07 -0.62 -14.12
CA VAL A 208 -11.85 0.25 -13.21
C VAL A 208 -11.46 0.06 -11.74
N GLU A 209 -11.03 -1.14 -11.34
CA GLU A 209 -10.54 -1.39 -9.98
C GLU A 209 -9.17 -0.76 -9.75
N VAL A 210 -8.29 -0.78 -10.77
CA VAL A 210 -7.01 -0.06 -10.76
C VAL A 210 -7.26 1.43 -10.54
N ALA A 211 -8.17 2.03 -11.32
CA ALA A 211 -8.55 3.43 -11.17
C ALA A 211 -9.11 3.76 -9.78
N ILE A 212 -9.93 2.87 -9.20
CA ILE A 212 -10.44 3.04 -7.83
C ILE A 212 -9.29 3.05 -6.82
N GLU A 213 -8.40 2.07 -6.85
CA GLU A 213 -7.27 2.00 -5.91
C GLU A 213 -6.35 3.22 -6.05
N ASP A 214 -6.06 3.65 -7.26
CA ASP A 214 -5.16 4.78 -7.52
C ASP A 214 -5.78 6.10 -7.03
N MET A 215 -7.09 6.31 -7.26
CA MET A 215 -7.81 7.46 -6.74
C MET A 215 -7.92 7.46 -5.21
N GLN A 216 -8.13 6.29 -4.60
CA GLN A 216 -8.16 6.14 -3.14
C GLN A 216 -6.79 6.44 -2.53
N LYS A 217 -5.71 5.90 -3.10
CA LYS A 217 -4.34 6.15 -2.66
C LYS A 217 -4.01 7.63 -2.73
N LYS A 218 -4.29 8.28 -3.87
CA LYS A 218 -4.06 9.73 -4.04
C LYS A 218 -4.87 10.57 -3.06
N THR A 219 -6.12 10.19 -2.77
CA THR A 219 -6.96 10.86 -1.77
C THR A 219 -6.39 10.71 -0.35
N GLN A 220 -5.87 9.53 0.00
CA GLN A 220 -5.22 9.27 1.29
C GLN A 220 -3.92 10.05 1.46
N GLU A 221 -3.07 10.11 0.43
CA GLU A 221 -1.83 10.91 0.42
C GLU A 221 -2.14 12.40 0.67
N LEU A 222 -3.16 12.93 0.01
CA LEU A 222 -3.60 14.31 0.21
C LEU A 222 -4.16 14.55 1.61
N ALA A 223 -4.98 13.63 2.13
CA ALA A 223 -5.51 13.72 3.48
C ALA A 223 -4.39 13.68 4.53
N PHE A 224 -3.40 12.80 4.35
CA PHE A 224 -2.23 12.72 5.21
C PHE A 224 -1.45 14.05 5.22
N ALA A 225 -1.09 14.59 4.05
CA ALA A 225 -0.37 15.85 3.95
C ALA A 225 -1.15 17.04 4.53
N THR A 226 -2.49 16.99 4.46
CA THR A 226 -3.38 18.04 5.01
C THR A 226 -3.43 18.03 6.54
N HIS A 227 -3.41 16.83 7.14
CA HIS A 227 -3.54 16.63 8.58
C HIS A 227 -2.21 16.42 9.30
N GLN A 228 -1.08 16.48 8.59
CA GLN A 228 0.26 16.33 9.16
C GLN A 228 0.53 17.41 10.23
N ASP A 229 1.08 16.98 11.37
CA ASP A 229 1.49 17.84 12.48
C ASP A 229 2.90 17.44 12.98
N PRO A 230 3.90 18.35 13.00
CA PRO A 230 3.83 19.73 12.53
C PRO A 230 3.55 19.81 11.02
N ALA A 231 2.88 20.89 10.61
CA ALA A 231 2.49 21.08 9.23
C ALA A 231 3.71 21.21 8.29
N ASP A 232 3.70 20.48 7.18
CA ASP A 232 4.67 20.59 6.10
C ASP A 232 4.03 21.23 4.86
N ALA A 233 4.18 22.55 4.74
CA ALA A 233 3.58 23.31 3.65
C ALA A 233 4.09 22.87 2.27
N LYS A 234 5.36 22.48 2.15
CA LYS A 234 5.95 22.07 0.87
C LYS A 234 5.40 20.73 0.42
N MET A 235 5.32 19.75 1.34
CA MET A 235 4.71 18.45 1.07
C MET A 235 3.24 18.62 0.67
N LEU A 236 2.47 19.40 1.43
CA LEU A 236 1.07 19.68 1.12
C LEU A 236 0.91 20.31 -0.27
N GLN A 237 1.71 21.33 -0.59
CA GLN A 237 1.65 22.01 -1.88
C GLN A 237 2.01 21.08 -3.05
N MET A 238 3.04 20.24 -2.88
CA MET A 238 3.44 19.26 -3.89
C MET A 238 2.33 18.26 -4.19
N VAL A 239 1.73 17.65 -3.16
CA VAL A 239 0.64 16.67 -3.32
C VAL A 239 -0.61 17.34 -3.88
N LEU A 240 -0.99 18.51 -3.35
CA LEU A 240 -2.16 19.26 -3.81
C LEU A 240 -2.02 19.66 -5.30
N GLN A 241 -0.86 20.17 -5.70
CA GLN A 241 -0.59 20.50 -7.10
C GLN A 241 -0.69 19.25 -7.99
N GLY A 242 -0.16 18.11 -7.55
CA GLY A 242 -0.30 16.83 -8.26
C GLY A 242 -1.72 16.26 -8.30
N CYS A 243 -2.67 16.85 -7.55
CA CYS A 243 -4.09 16.51 -7.58
C CYS A 243 -4.88 17.44 -8.49
N VAL A 244 -4.67 18.75 -8.40
CA VAL A 244 -5.52 19.75 -9.11
C VAL A 244 -4.87 20.33 -10.36
N GLY A 245 -3.54 20.28 -10.47
CA GLY A 245 -2.75 20.89 -11.56
C GLY A 245 -1.86 19.89 -12.27
N THR A 246 -2.36 18.68 -12.55
CA THR A 246 -1.60 17.65 -13.28
C THR A 246 -1.27 18.10 -14.70
N THR A 247 0.01 18.14 -15.04
CA THR A 247 0.51 18.53 -16.38
C THR A 247 1.28 17.43 -17.12
N VAL A 248 1.74 16.39 -16.41
CA VAL A 248 2.68 15.38 -16.95
C VAL A 248 2.07 13.97 -17.06
N ASN A 249 1.22 13.58 -16.10
CA ASN A 249 0.53 12.28 -16.11
C ASN A 249 -0.97 12.49 -16.40
N GLN A 250 -1.62 11.46 -16.92
CA GLN A 250 -3.08 11.42 -17.09
C GLN A 250 -3.76 11.85 -15.78
N GLY A 251 -4.53 12.94 -15.85
CA GLY A 251 -5.08 13.60 -14.67
C GLY A 251 -6.28 12.86 -14.09
N PRO A 252 -6.69 13.14 -12.83
CA PRO A 252 -7.91 12.58 -12.25
C PRO A 252 -9.16 12.78 -13.13
N LEU A 253 -9.22 13.88 -13.89
CA LEU A 253 -10.31 14.13 -14.83
C LEU A 253 -10.37 13.11 -15.97
N GLU A 254 -9.22 12.72 -16.52
CA GLU A 254 -9.16 11.75 -17.62
C GLU A 254 -9.60 10.37 -17.15
N VAL A 255 -9.18 9.96 -15.95
CA VAL A 255 -9.68 8.75 -15.29
C VAL A 255 -11.20 8.78 -15.15
N ALA A 256 -11.77 9.90 -14.69
CA ALA A 256 -13.22 10.05 -14.60
C ALA A 256 -13.89 10.00 -15.98
N GLN A 257 -13.31 10.61 -17.01
CA GLN A 257 -13.86 10.62 -18.36
C GLN A 257 -13.88 9.20 -18.96
N VAL A 258 -12.81 8.42 -18.79
CA VAL A 258 -12.76 7.04 -19.31
C VAL A 258 -13.76 6.13 -18.59
N PHE A 259 -13.88 6.23 -17.27
CA PHE A 259 -14.64 5.25 -16.49
C PHE A 259 -16.03 5.69 -16.01
N LEU A 260 -16.37 6.98 -16.08
CA LEU A 260 -17.65 7.53 -15.59
C LEU A 260 -18.48 8.30 -16.62
N SER A 261 -17.98 8.48 -17.85
CA SER A 261 -18.74 9.16 -18.93
C SER A 261 -20.01 8.38 -19.30
N GLU A 262 -19.87 7.06 -19.43
CA GLU A 262 -20.95 6.14 -19.76
C GLU A 262 -21.22 5.19 -18.60
N ILE A 263 -22.50 4.95 -18.33
CA ILE A 263 -22.90 3.92 -17.36
C ILE A 263 -22.64 2.57 -18.05
N PRO A 264 -21.85 1.66 -17.43
CA PRO A 264 -21.61 0.35 -18.02
C PRO A 264 -22.92 -0.37 -18.31
N GLU A 265 -22.96 -1.22 -19.33
CA GLU A 265 -24.12 -2.07 -19.58
C GLU A 265 -24.16 -3.25 -18.59
N ASP A 266 -22.98 -3.80 -18.26
CA ASP A 266 -22.84 -4.95 -17.36
C ASP A 266 -23.20 -4.60 -15.90
N PRO A 267 -24.27 -5.21 -15.34
CA PRO A 267 -24.69 -4.98 -13.96
C PRO A 267 -23.60 -5.27 -12.91
N ARG A 268 -22.65 -6.15 -13.20
CA ARG A 268 -21.53 -6.47 -12.30
C ARG A 268 -20.62 -5.27 -12.08
N LEU A 269 -20.54 -4.37 -13.06
CA LEU A 269 -19.71 -3.17 -12.99
C LEU A 269 -20.41 -1.99 -12.31
N TYR A 270 -21.73 -2.04 -12.06
CA TYR A 270 -22.46 -0.91 -11.49
C TYR A 270 -21.94 -0.54 -10.09
N ARG A 271 -21.61 -1.55 -9.28
CA ARG A 271 -21.03 -1.34 -7.95
C ARG A 271 -19.66 -0.68 -8.03
N LEU A 272 -18.81 -1.11 -8.96
CA LEU A 272 -17.47 -0.54 -9.17
C LEU A 272 -17.55 0.89 -9.70
N HIS A 273 -18.38 1.14 -10.70
CA HIS A 273 -18.65 2.47 -11.23
C HIS A 273 -19.15 3.43 -10.12
N ASN A 274 -20.13 3.00 -9.31
CA ASN A 274 -20.60 3.81 -8.19
C ASN A 274 -19.53 4.01 -7.11
N LYS A 275 -18.70 3.00 -6.84
CA LYS A 275 -17.56 3.12 -5.91
C LYS A 275 -16.56 4.16 -6.41
N LEU A 276 -16.19 4.13 -7.69
CA LEU A 276 -15.29 5.13 -8.29
C LEU A 276 -15.89 6.54 -8.22
N ARG A 277 -17.18 6.67 -8.51
CA ARG A 277 -17.93 7.93 -8.37
C ARG A 277 -17.85 8.50 -6.94
N LEU A 278 -17.99 7.66 -5.93
CA LEU A 278 -17.84 8.06 -4.52
C LEU A 278 -16.38 8.43 -4.19
N CYS A 279 -15.40 7.73 -4.75
CA CYS A 279 -13.98 8.07 -4.60
C CYS A 279 -13.69 9.47 -5.14
N PHE A 280 -14.22 9.84 -6.31
CA PHE A 280 -14.06 11.19 -6.84
C PHE A 280 -14.74 12.26 -5.97
N ARG A 281 -15.90 11.97 -5.38
CA ARG A 281 -16.56 12.91 -4.45
C ARG A 281 -15.73 13.16 -3.19
N ASP A 282 -15.14 12.11 -2.61
CA ASP A 282 -14.23 12.27 -1.47
C ASP A 282 -12.97 13.02 -1.89
N PHE A 283 -12.35 12.64 -3.02
CA PHE A 283 -11.18 13.31 -3.59
C PHE A 283 -11.38 14.82 -3.74
N THR A 284 -12.47 15.26 -4.40
CA THR A 284 -12.77 16.69 -4.57
C THR A 284 -12.92 17.40 -3.22
N LYS A 285 -13.58 16.78 -2.24
CA LYS A 285 -13.69 17.33 -0.89
C LYS A 285 -12.31 17.47 -0.22
N ARG A 286 -11.44 16.47 -0.34
CA ARG A 286 -10.08 16.52 0.23
C ARG A 286 -9.21 17.59 -0.44
N CYS A 287 -9.37 17.83 -1.74
CA CYS A 287 -8.73 18.97 -2.40
C CYS A 287 -9.17 20.31 -1.82
N GLU A 288 -10.45 20.47 -1.50
CA GLU A 288 -10.95 21.69 -0.85
C GLU A 288 -10.38 21.88 0.55
N ASP A 289 -10.36 20.82 1.35
CA ASP A 289 -9.81 20.83 2.71
C ASP A 289 -8.30 21.17 2.68
N ALA A 290 -7.56 20.59 1.74
CA ALA A 290 -6.14 20.85 1.51
C ALA A 290 -5.87 22.30 1.07
N LEU A 291 -6.70 22.87 0.19
CA LEU A 291 -6.62 24.28 -0.19
C LEU A 291 -6.82 25.19 1.03
N LYS A 292 -7.86 24.94 1.84
CA LYS A 292 -8.11 25.70 3.07
C LYS A 292 -6.91 25.65 4.00
N LYS A 293 -6.34 24.46 4.21
CA LYS A 293 -5.13 24.30 5.03
C LYS A 293 -3.96 25.07 4.44
N ASN A 294 -3.66 24.90 3.15
CA ASN A 294 -2.55 25.59 2.49
C ASN A 294 -2.66 27.12 2.62
N LYS A 295 -3.88 27.69 2.51
CA LYS A 295 -4.12 29.13 2.68
C LYS A 295 -3.68 29.68 4.05
N THR A 296 -3.74 28.84 5.09
CA THR A 296 -3.27 29.20 6.45
C THR A 296 -1.75 29.13 6.61
N LEU A 297 -1.04 28.48 5.67
CA LEU A 297 0.40 28.22 5.75
C LEU A 297 1.25 29.13 4.84
N ILE A 298 0.66 29.74 3.82
CA ILE A 298 1.37 30.51 2.80
C ILE A 298 1.81 31.92 3.26
N GLY A 299 2.96 32.36 2.75
CA GLY A 299 3.43 33.75 2.83
C GLY A 299 2.84 34.66 1.73
N PRO A 300 3.09 35.99 1.80
CA PRO A 300 2.63 36.94 0.78
C PRO A 300 3.13 36.62 -0.64
N ASP A 301 4.33 36.09 -0.75
CA ASP A 301 5.03 35.67 -1.97
C ASP A 301 4.36 34.48 -2.68
N GLN A 302 3.63 33.65 -1.93
CA GLN A 302 2.96 32.45 -2.46
C GLN A 302 1.48 32.66 -2.79
N ARG A 303 0.95 33.89 -2.64
CA ARG A 303 -0.48 34.18 -2.86
C ARG A 303 -0.95 33.92 -4.28
N GLU A 304 -0.16 34.28 -5.28
CA GLU A 304 -0.54 34.07 -6.69
C GLU A 304 -0.52 32.59 -7.06
N TYR A 305 0.49 31.86 -6.58
CA TYR A 305 0.54 30.41 -6.73
C TYR A 305 -0.69 29.73 -6.11
N HIS A 306 -1.09 30.15 -4.90
CA HIS A 306 -2.30 29.62 -4.26
C HIS A 306 -3.57 29.93 -5.05
N ARG A 307 -3.72 31.13 -5.61
CA ARG A 307 -4.87 31.49 -6.47
C ARG A 307 -4.94 30.61 -7.70
N GLU A 308 -3.81 30.27 -8.31
CA GLU A 308 -3.81 29.36 -9.46
C GLU A 308 -4.22 27.94 -9.06
N LEU A 309 -3.83 27.45 -7.88
CA LEU A 309 -4.35 26.19 -7.33
C LEU A 309 -5.87 26.24 -7.10
N GLU A 310 -6.40 27.34 -6.55
CA GLU A 310 -7.85 27.54 -6.38
C GLU A 310 -8.59 27.52 -7.74
N ARG A 311 -8.04 28.19 -8.78
CA ARG A 311 -8.61 28.17 -10.15
C ARG A 311 -8.59 26.78 -10.75
N ASN A 312 -7.48 26.06 -10.63
CA ASN A 312 -7.33 24.70 -11.15
C ASN A 312 -8.30 23.73 -10.47
N TYR A 313 -8.45 23.84 -9.14
CA TYR A 313 -9.45 23.08 -8.40
C TYR A 313 -10.87 23.38 -8.89
N GLN A 314 -11.21 24.65 -9.11
CA GLN A 314 -12.55 25.02 -9.56
C GLN A 314 -12.87 24.43 -10.94
N ARG A 315 -11.94 24.52 -11.90
CA ARG A 315 -12.06 23.89 -13.23
C ARG A 315 -12.25 22.37 -13.10
N LEU A 316 -11.44 21.71 -12.28
CA LEU A 316 -11.51 20.28 -12.05
C LEU A 316 -12.86 19.87 -11.44
N ARG A 317 -13.32 20.59 -10.41
CA ARG A 317 -14.59 20.35 -9.74
C ARG A 317 -15.77 20.51 -10.70
N GLU A 318 -15.77 21.56 -11.53
CA GLU A 318 -16.82 21.81 -12.53
C GLU A 318 -16.86 20.69 -13.58
N ALA A 319 -15.70 20.23 -14.06
CA ALA A 319 -15.60 19.14 -15.02
C ALA A 319 -16.01 17.77 -14.43
N LEU A 320 -15.71 17.51 -13.16
CA LEU A 320 -16.08 16.27 -12.46
C LEU A 320 -17.56 16.25 -12.00
N ALA A 321 -18.19 17.41 -11.82
CA ALA A 321 -19.56 17.51 -11.33
C ALA A 321 -20.60 16.70 -12.15
N PRO A 322 -20.65 16.78 -13.50
CA PRO A 322 -21.60 15.98 -14.28
C PRO A 322 -21.35 14.47 -14.16
N LEU A 323 -20.08 14.05 -14.11
CA LEU A 323 -19.69 12.64 -14.01
C LEU A 323 -20.01 12.04 -12.62
N THR A 324 -19.88 12.84 -11.57
CA THR A 324 -20.05 12.39 -10.18
C THR A 324 -21.47 12.50 -9.65
N SER A 325 -22.30 13.36 -10.25
CA SER A 325 -23.70 13.59 -9.85
C SER A 325 -24.68 12.59 -10.48
N ARG A 326 -24.31 11.95 -11.59
CA ARG A 326 -25.14 10.95 -12.27
C ARG A 326 -25.44 9.77 -11.33
N ARG A 327 -26.74 9.48 -11.14
CA ARG A 327 -27.20 8.29 -10.41
C ARG A 327 -27.38 7.14 -11.41
N ILE A 328 -27.13 5.90 -10.96
CA ILE A 328 -27.50 4.69 -11.69
C ILE A 328 -28.83 4.21 -11.10
N PRO A 329 -29.99 4.47 -11.75
CA PRO A 329 -31.30 4.11 -11.21
C PRO A 329 -31.42 2.63 -10.85
N GLN A 330 -30.79 1.76 -11.65
CA GLN A 330 -30.81 0.30 -11.49
C GLN A 330 -30.23 -0.17 -10.15
N LEU A 331 -29.29 0.57 -9.55
CA LEU A 331 -28.76 0.24 -8.21
C LEU A 331 -29.78 0.47 -7.08
N TYR A 332 -30.86 1.19 -7.35
CA TYR A 332 -31.88 1.56 -6.37
C TYR A 332 -33.22 0.83 -6.58
N ASN A 333 -33.37 0.08 -7.67
CA ASN A 333 -34.61 -0.63 -8.00
C ASN A 333 -34.85 -1.86 -7.10
N ASP A 334 -33.80 -2.50 -6.57
CA ASP A 334 -33.91 -3.68 -5.68
C ASP A 334 -34.26 -3.33 -4.21
N LEU A 335 -34.47 -2.05 -3.88
CA LEU A 335 -34.79 -1.59 -2.52
C LEU A 335 -36.29 -1.32 -2.30
N LEU A 336 -37.14 -1.52 -3.30
CA LEU A 336 -38.58 -1.49 -3.10
C LEU A 336 -39.03 -2.90 -2.69
N PRO A 337 -39.62 -3.11 -1.49
CA PRO A 337 -40.23 -4.39 -1.19
C PRO A 337 -41.30 -4.63 -2.25
N HIS A 338 -41.17 -5.74 -2.98
CA HIS A 338 -42.25 -6.25 -3.80
C HIS A 338 -43.50 -6.35 -2.92
N THR A 339 -44.41 -5.39 -3.07
CA THR A 339 -45.78 -5.51 -2.61
C THR A 339 -46.40 -6.61 -3.46
N THR A 340 -46.15 -7.86 -3.08
CA THR A 340 -46.94 -8.98 -3.54
C THR A 340 -48.35 -8.71 -3.03
N ALA A 341 -49.22 -8.28 -3.94
CA ALA A 341 -50.65 -8.32 -3.76
C ALA A 341 -51.02 -9.77 -3.44
N ARG A 342 -51.14 -10.09 -2.15
CA ARG A 342 -51.74 -11.34 -1.72
C ARG A 342 -53.23 -11.12 -1.65
N ASP A 343 -53.90 -11.78 -2.58
CA ASP A 343 -55.33 -12.03 -2.70
C ASP A 343 -56.08 -11.91 -1.38
N SER A 344 -56.95 -10.91 -1.32
CA SER A 344 -58.10 -10.93 -0.44
C SER A 344 -59.29 -11.31 -1.31
N LEU A 345 -59.81 -12.53 -1.11
CA LEU A 345 -61.24 -12.87 -1.18
C LEU A 345 -61.47 -14.35 -0.85
N ASN A 346 -62.44 -14.56 0.04
CA ASN A 346 -63.18 -15.78 0.35
C ASN A 346 -62.61 -16.78 1.36
N ARG A 347 -62.89 -16.52 2.64
CA ARG A 347 -63.52 -17.54 3.50
C ARG A 347 -64.63 -16.92 4.34
N SER A 348 -65.86 -17.20 3.88
CA SER A 348 -67.10 -17.00 4.63
C SER A 348 -67.11 -17.90 5.86
N SER A 349 -67.39 -17.29 7.00
CA SER A 349 -67.79 -17.90 8.25
C SER A 349 -69.20 -18.52 8.12
N ARG A 350 -69.32 -19.80 8.47
CA ARG A 350 -70.58 -20.41 8.91
C ARG A 350 -70.30 -21.21 10.17
N ILE A 351 -70.79 -20.68 11.28
CA ILE A 351 -71.18 -21.41 12.49
C ILE A 351 -72.68 -21.66 12.31
N ASP A 352 -73.15 -22.89 12.52
CA ASP A 352 -74.33 -23.18 13.34
C ASP A 352 -74.60 -24.69 13.44
N VAL A 353 -74.74 -25.12 14.71
CA VAL A 353 -75.20 -26.40 15.30
C VAL A 353 -74.28 -27.62 15.20
#